data_AF-A0A6A2WLT0-F1
#
_entry.id   AF-A0A6A2WLT0-F1
#
_cell.length_a   1.000
_cell.length_b   1.000
_cell.length_c   1.000
_cell.angle_alpha   90.00
_cell.angle_beta   90.00
_cell.angle_gamma   90.00
#
_symmetry.space_group_name_H-M   'P 1'
#
loop_
_entity.id
_entity.type
_entity.pdbx_description
1 polymer ?
#
loop_
_entity_poly.entity_id
_entity_poly.type
_entity_poly.pdbx_seq_one_letter_code
_entity_poly.pdbx_strand_id
1 'polypeptide(L)'
;MNRSEQTEQQQQQPVIGVVDDAGPHQTALTIASDTPAVAVPSPTAFSSSPQQLAYQQAQQFHHHHQQLQTFWANQMQEIEQMSDFRNQSLPLTLIKKIMKVDEDVRMISAEAPVIFAKACEIIILELTLRSWIHTEENKRRALQKNNIVAAISRTEVFDFLVDIIPRPSRNHLKKLI
;
A
#
# COMPACT_ATOMS: atom_id res chain seq x y z
N MET A 1 40.90 27.51 -6.78
CA MET A 1 41.88 27.56 -5.67
C MET A 1 41.11 27.47 -4.35
N ASN A 2 41.44 26.50 -3.49
CA ASN A 2 40.81 26.10 -2.20
C ASN A 2 39.39 25.48 -2.28
N ARG A 3 39.07 24.24 -1.88
CA ARG A 3 39.55 23.24 -0.87
C ARG A 3 39.19 23.54 0.60
N SER A 4 38.61 22.49 1.22
CA SER A 4 38.24 22.21 2.63
C SER A 4 36.75 22.43 2.98
N GLU A 5 35.99 21.52 3.60
CA GLU A 5 36.22 20.17 4.15
C GLU A 5 34.87 19.49 4.51
N GLN A 6 34.82 18.16 4.30
CA GLN A 6 34.10 17.08 5.02
C GLN A 6 32.70 17.26 5.64
N THR A 7 31.77 16.40 5.21
CA THR A 7 31.17 15.41 6.13
C THR A 7 30.87 14.11 5.36
N GLU A 8 31.69 13.08 5.58
CA GLU A 8 31.44 11.70 5.13
C GLU A 8 30.47 11.04 6.11
N GLN A 9 29.30 10.59 5.64
CA GLN A 9 28.56 9.51 6.29
C GLN A 9 28.75 8.24 5.47
N GLN A 10 29.60 7.37 6.01
CA GLN A 10 29.96 6.08 5.48
C GLN A 10 28.78 5.11 5.64
N GLN A 11 28.10 4.80 4.54
CA GLN A 11 27.09 3.75 4.48
C GLN A 11 27.79 2.42 4.23
N GLN A 12 27.99 1.63 5.29
CA GLN A 12 28.51 0.27 5.21
C GLN A 12 27.45 -0.65 4.60
N GLN A 13 27.74 -1.22 3.43
CA GLN A 13 27.06 -2.40 2.90
C GLN A 13 27.76 -3.66 3.43
N PRO A 14 27.04 -4.73 3.81
CA PRO A 14 27.68 -6.00 4.09
C PRO A 14 28.07 -6.67 2.76
N VAL A 15 29.38 -6.89 2.57
CA VAL A 15 29.96 -7.74 1.53
C VAL A 15 29.39 -9.14 1.65
N ILE A 16 28.67 -9.59 0.64
CA ILE A 16 28.33 -11.01 0.45
C ILE A 16 29.58 -11.69 -0.09
N GLY A 17 30.21 -12.50 0.74
CA GLY A 17 31.33 -13.36 0.34
C GLY A 17 30.85 -14.39 -0.68
N VAL A 18 31.33 -14.27 -1.91
CA VAL A 18 31.31 -15.34 -2.91
C VAL A 18 32.53 -16.20 -2.61
N VAL A 19 32.30 -17.43 -2.16
CA VAL A 19 33.31 -18.49 -2.19
C VAL A 19 33.03 -19.33 -3.43
N ASP A 20 33.83 -19.09 -4.46
CA ASP A 20 34.12 -20.06 -5.52
C ASP A 20 34.99 -21.18 -4.94
N ASP A 21 34.63 -22.44 -5.15
CA ASP A 21 35.65 -23.47 -5.39
C ASP A 21 35.14 -24.61 -6.28
N ALA A 22 35.83 -24.71 -7.41
CA ALA A 22 36.09 -25.81 -8.34
C ALA A 22 35.30 -27.14 -8.24
N GLY A 23 34.75 -27.57 -9.39
CA GLY A 23 34.54 -29.00 -9.69
C GLY A 23 35.86 -29.76 -9.82
N PRO A 24 35.88 -31.11 -9.81
CA PRO A 24 35.62 -31.83 -11.07
C PRO A 24 34.98 -33.24 -10.99
N HIS A 25 34.48 -33.67 -12.15
CA HIS A 25 34.44 -35.04 -12.73
C HIS A 25 33.92 -36.25 -11.90
N GLN A 26 32.85 -36.85 -12.43
CA GLN A 26 32.37 -38.19 -12.11
C GLN A 26 33.18 -39.25 -12.85
N THR A 27 33.72 -40.24 -12.10
CA THR A 27 34.17 -41.53 -12.64
C THR A 27 33.79 -42.67 -11.68
N ALA A 28 32.86 -43.52 -12.13
CA ALA A 28 32.75 -44.98 -12.00
C ALA A 28 33.14 -45.75 -10.70
N LEU A 29 32.17 -46.60 -10.29
CA LEU A 29 32.23 -47.95 -9.65
C LEU A 29 32.62 -48.08 -8.15
N THR A 30 31.73 -48.64 -7.32
CA THR A 30 31.87 -50.00 -6.72
C THR A 30 30.67 -50.42 -5.85
N ILE A 31 30.58 -51.75 -5.70
CA ILE A 31 29.56 -52.65 -5.16
C ILE A 31 29.34 -52.52 -3.64
N ALA A 32 28.09 -52.68 -3.17
CA ALA A 32 27.67 -53.71 -2.18
C ALA A 32 26.39 -53.33 -1.43
N SER A 33 25.49 -54.30 -1.35
CA SER A 33 24.25 -54.30 -0.57
C SER A 33 24.52 -54.45 0.93
N ASP A 34 23.87 -53.63 1.77
CA ASP A 34 23.13 -54.05 2.98
C ASP A 34 22.43 -52.84 3.65
N THR A 35 21.16 -53.03 4.02
CA THR A 35 20.17 -52.10 4.66
C THR A 35 20.65 -51.45 5.98
N PRO A 36 20.12 -50.28 6.47
CA PRO A 36 18.68 -49.91 6.54
C PRO A 36 18.29 -48.39 6.44
N ALA A 37 16.98 -48.14 6.31
CA ALA A 37 16.24 -46.90 6.61
C ALA A 37 16.74 -45.57 6.00
N VAL A 38 16.19 -45.20 4.84
CA VAL A 38 16.28 -43.85 4.28
C VAL A 38 15.44 -42.90 5.14
N ALA A 39 16.10 -42.13 6.00
CA ALA A 39 15.52 -40.92 6.55
C ALA A 39 15.36 -39.90 5.40
N VAL A 40 14.12 -39.66 5.00
CA VAL A 40 13.77 -38.56 4.10
C VAL A 40 14.17 -37.26 4.82
N PRO A 41 15.05 -36.41 4.26
CA PRO A 41 15.29 -35.10 4.85
C PRO A 41 14.01 -34.28 4.66
N SER A 42 13.24 -34.12 5.75
CA SER A 42 12.17 -33.15 5.82
C SER A 42 12.71 -31.78 5.42
N PRO A 43 12.02 -31.01 4.56
CA PRO A 43 12.48 -29.67 4.20
C PRO A 43 12.51 -28.83 5.47
N THR A 44 13.71 -28.42 5.87
CA THR A 44 13.95 -27.50 6.98
C THR A 44 13.15 -26.24 6.70
N ALA A 45 12.08 -26.02 7.47
CA ALA A 45 11.34 -24.77 7.42
C ALA A 45 12.32 -23.65 7.81
N PHE A 46 12.64 -22.77 6.87
CA PHE A 46 13.42 -21.57 7.14
C PHE A 46 12.69 -20.74 8.20
N SER A 47 13.17 -20.80 9.44
CA SER A 47 12.70 -19.93 10.52
C SER A 47 13.27 -18.53 10.27
N SER A 48 12.50 -17.65 9.66
CA SER A 48 12.87 -16.24 9.52
C SER A 48 13.02 -15.60 10.91
N SER A 49 14.14 -14.92 11.14
CA SER A 49 14.39 -14.23 12.40
C SER A 49 13.48 -13.00 12.53
N PRO A 50 13.03 -12.60 13.74
CA PRO A 50 12.15 -11.45 13.93
C PRO A 50 12.69 -10.15 13.32
N GLN A 51 14.02 -9.98 13.30
CA GLN A 51 14.68 -8.85 12.67
C GLN A 51 14.42 -8.81 11.15
N GLN A 52 14.52 -9.94 10.44
CA GLN A 52 14.28 -9.99 8.99
C GLN A 52 12.84 -9.60 8.62
N LEU A 53 11.86 -10.03 9.40
CA LEU A 53 10.45 -9.66 9.18
C LEU A 53 10.21 -8.14 9.34
N ALA A 54 10.82 -7.52 10.34
CA ALA A 54 10.70 -6.08 10.56
C ALA A 54 11.27 -5.27 9.39
N TYR A 55 12.43 -5.67 8.84
CA TYR A 55 13.01 -5.03 7.66
C TYR A 55 12.09 -5.15 6.44
N GLN A 56 11.47 -6.31 6.23
CA GLN A 56 10.56 -6.51 5.12
C GLN A 56 9.30 -5.63 5.23
N GLN A 57 8.74 -5.49 6.43
CA GLN A 57 7.58 -4.62 6.68
C GLN A 57 7.92 -3.14 6.47
N ALA A 58 9.11 -2.70 6.90
CA ALA A 58 9.57 -1.32 6.69
C ALA A 58 9.69 -0.98 5.19
N GLN A 59 10.18 -1.91 4.37
CA GLN A 59 10.26 -1.71 2.92
C GLN A 59 8.88 -1.58 2.27
N GLN A 60 7.91 -2.41 2.67
CA GLN A 60 6.54 -2.30 2.15
C GLN A 60 5.91 -0.96 2.49
N PHE A 61 6.06 -0.50 3.74
CA PHE A 61 5.56 0.81 4.15
C PHE A 61 6.19 1.94 3.32
N HIS A 62 7.51 1.89 3.08
CA HIS A 62 8.18 2.87 2.24
C HIS A 62 7.65 2.87 0.80
N HIS A 63 7.45 1.69 0.21
CA HIS A 63 6.89 1.56 -1.13
C HIS A 63 5.48 2.16 -1.24
N HIS A 64 4.59 1.84 -0.30
CA HIS A 64 3.23 2.39 -0.29
C HIS A 64 3.22 3.91 -0.11
N HIS A 65 4.12 4.44 0.74
CA HIS A 65 4.27 5.88 0.90
C HIS A 65 4.72 6.54 -0.40
N GLN A 66 5.69 5.96 -1.10
CA GLN A 66 6.16 6.47 -2.38
C GLN A 66 5.05 6.46 -3.44
N GLN A 67 4.23 5.41 -3.51
CA GLN A 67 3.08 5.36 -4.43
C GLN A 67 2.10 6.52 -4.19
N LEU A 68 1.81 6.85 -2.94
CA LEU A 68 0.96 7.99 -2.59
C LEU A 68 1.60 9.33 -2.98
N GLN A 69 2.91 9.49 -2.77
CA GLN A 69 3.62 10.71 -3.18
C GLN A 69 3.57 10.90 -4.69
N THR A 70 3.81 9.85 -5.46
CA THR A 70 3.72 9.89 -6.92
C THR A 70 2.28 10.19 -7.37
N PHE A 71 1.28 9.57 -6.75
CA PHE A 71 -0.13 9.88 -7.01
C PHE A 71 -0.42 11.37 -6.83
N TRP A 72 -0.04 11.95 -5.67
CA TRP A 72 -0.29 13.35 -5.39
C TRP A 72 0.48 14.30 -6.31
N ALA A 73 1.73 14.00 -6.63
CA ALA A 73 2.50 14.78 -7.61
C ALA A 73 1.80 14.80 -8.97
N ASN A 74 1.31 13.65 -9.45
CA ASN A 74 0.57 13.55 -10.70
C ASN A 74 -0.76 14.32 -10.65
N GLN A 75 -1.53 14.21 -9.55
CA GLN A 75 -2.79 14.94 -9.41
C GLN A 75 -2.57 16.47 -9.39
N MET A 76 -1.51 16.95 -8.74
CA MET A 76 -1.17 18.38 -8.73
C MET A 76 -0.80 18.87 -10.13
N GLN A 77 0.04 18.13 -10.84
CA GLN A 77 0.41 18.44 -12.22
C GLN A 77 -0.81 18.43 -13.17
N GLU A 78 -1.76 17.50 -12.95
CA GLU A 78 -3.01 17.45 -13.72
C GLU A 78 -3.87 18.69 -13.47
N ILE A 79 -3.96 19.14 -12.22
CA ILE A 79 -4.71 20.36 -11.84
C ILE A 79 -4.07 21.61 -12.46
N GLU A 80 -2.74 21.74 -12.43
CA GLU A 80 -2.03 22.89 -13.02
C GLU A 80 -2.23 23.00 -14.54
N GLN A 81 -2.38 21.86 -15.23
CA GLN A 81 -2.63 21.82 -16.67
C GLN A 81 -4.11 21.95 -17.05
N MET A 82 -5.02 21.85 -16.07
CA MET A 82 -6.45 21.91 -16.32
C MET A 82 -6.87 23.35 -16.69
N SER A 83 -7.24 23.55 -17.95
CA SER A 83 -7.67 24.86 -18.47
C SER A 83 -9.19 25.00 -18.62
N ASP A 84 -9.92 23.89 -18.71
CA ASP A 84 -11.39 23.89 -18.84
C ASP A 84 -12.03 22.95 -17.82
N PHE A 85 -12.82 23.52 -16.92
CA PHE A 85 -13.55 22.80 -15.88
C PHE A 85 -14.90 22.25 -16.35
N ARG A 86 -15.24 22.34 -17.64
CA ARG A 86 -16.54 21.89 -18.17
C ARG A 86 -16.65 20.37 -18.34
N ASN A 87 -15.53 19.65 -18.39
CA ASN A 87 -15.50 18.19 -18.57
C ASN A 87 -15.33 17.45 -17.23
N GLN A 88 -16.14 17.76 -16.23
CA GLN A 88 -16.10 17.07 -14.94
C GLN A 88 -16.74 15.69 -15.04
N SER A 89 -16.08 14.68 -14.46
CA SER A 89 -16.61 13.32 -14.31
C SER A 89 -17.90 13.27 -13.45
N LEU A 90 -18.07 14.25 -12.55
CA LEU A 90 -19.19 14.31 -11.60
C LEU A 90 -20.21 15.42 -11.97
N PRO A 91 -21.53 15.14 -11.89
CA PRO A 91 -22.56 16.10 -12.27
C PRO A 91 -22.69 17.24 -11.25
N LEU A 92 -22.37 18.48 -11.67
CA LEU A 92 -22.41 19.68 -10.81
C LEU A 92 -23.77 19.92 -10.13
N THR A 93 -24.86 19.61 -10.83
CA THR A 93 -26.22 19.76 -10.27
C THR A 93 -26.45 18.82 -9.08
N LEU A 94 -25.90 17.61 -9.10
CA LEU A 94 -26.01 16.67 -7.99
C LEU A 94 -25.16 17.11 -6.81
N ILE A 95 -23.93 17.58 -7.07
CA ILE A 95 -23.05 18.15 -6.06
C ILE A 95 -23.75 19.32 -5.36
N LYS A 96 -24.31 20.26 -6.12
CA LYS A 96 -25.09 21.38 -5.58
C LYS A 96 -26.28 20.94 -4.75
N LYS A 97 -26.99 19.86 -5.15
CA LYS A 97 -28.10 19.29 -4.36
C LYS A 97 -27.61 18.71 -3.03
N ILE A 98 -26.49 17.98 -3.02
CA ILE A 98 -25.89 17.43 -1.80
C ILE A 98 -25.46 18.55 -0.86
N MET A 99 -24.80 19.59 -1.37
CA MET A 99 -24.41 20.78 -0.58
C MET A 99 -25.62 21.51 0.03
N LYS A 100 -26.80 21.40 -0.59
CA LYS A 100 -28.07 22.00 -0.15
C LYS A 100 -28.89 21.12 0.79
N VAL A 101 -28.40 19.93 1.14
CA VAL A 101 -29.03 19.08 2.16
C VAL A 101 -28.93 19.76 3.54
N ASP A 102 -27.89 20.55 3.76
CA ASP A 102 -27.76 21.41 4.93
C ASP A 102 -28.68 22.64 4.77
N GLU A 103 -29.67 22.76 5.66
CA GLU A 103 -30.70 23.80 5.63
C GLU A 103 -30.13 25.21 5.85
N ASP A 104 -28.97 25.32 6.51
CA ASP A 104 -28.31 26.61 6.78
C ASP A 104 -27.59 27.16 5.54
N VAL A 105 -27.39 26.34 4.50
CA VAL A 105 -26.72 26.75 3.26
C VAL A 105 -27.69 27.46 2.32
N ARG A 106 -27.71 28.80 2.37
CA ARG A 106 -28.61 29.62 1.53
C ARG A 106 -28.16 29.84 0.09
N MET A 107 -26.88 30.13 -0.15
CA MET A 107 -26.35 30.37 -1.49
C MET A 107 -25.05 29.61 -1.69
N ILE A 108 -24.81 29.17 -2.93
CA ILE A 108 -23.60 28.43 -3.32
C ILE A 108 -23.04 29.12 -4.55
N SER A 109 -21.78 29.55 -4.49
CA SER A 109 -21.06 30.12 -5.64
C SER A 109 -21.00 29.10 -6.78
N ALA A 110 -21.02 29.57 -8.03
CA ALA A 110 -20.91 28.71 -9.20
C ALA A 110 -19.58 27.92 -9.25
N GLU A 111 -18.52 28.46 -8.62
CA GLU A 111 -17.19 27.85 -8.58
C GLU A 111 -17.11 26.69 -7.57
N ALA A 112 -17.91 26.72 -6.50
CA ALA A 112 -17.78 25.72 -5.44
C ALA A 112 -18.13 24.29 -5.91
N PRO A 113 -19.22 24.03 -6.65
CA PRO A 113 -19.49 22.69 -7.21
C PRO A 113 -18.40 22.20 -8.15
N VAL A 114 -17.72 23.10 -8.86
CA VAL A 114 -16.62 22.75 -9.78
C VAL A 114 -15.41 22.24 -8.98
N ILE A 115 -15.03 22.96 -7.92
CA ILE A 115 -13.94 22.54 -7.03
C ILE A 115 -14.29 21.22 -6.33
N PHE A 116 -15.53 21.08 -5.85
CA PHE A 116 -15.99 19.83 -5.25
C PHE A 116 -15.96 18.65 -6.23
N ALA A 117 -16.27 18.86 -7.50
CA ALA A 117 -16.18 17.79 -8.50
C ALA A 117 -14.76 17.23 -8.58
N LYS A 118 -13.74 18.10 -8.70
CA LYS A 118 -12.34 17.67 -8.76
C LYS A 118 -11.85 17.11 -7.42
N ALA A 119 -12.21 17.74 -6.31
CA ALA A 119 -11.84 17.25 -4.98
C ALA A 119 -12.43 15.86 -4.69
N CYS A 120 -13.71 15.63 -5.02
CA CYS A 120 -14.35 14.33 -4.86
C CYS A 120 -13.70 13.26 -5.76
N GLU A 121 -13.32 13.59 -6.99
CA GLU A 121 -12.57 12.69 -7.86
C GLU A 121 -11.25 12.24 -7.19
N ILE A 122 -10.47 13.20 -6.68
CA ILE A 122 -9.20 12.91 -5.99
C ILE A 122 -9.42 12.09 -4.72
N ILE A 123 -10.43 12.43 -3.90
CA ILE A 123 -10.77 11.69 -2.68
C ILE A 123 -11.15 10.24 -3.00
N ILE A 124 -11.96 10.00 -4.04
CA ILE A 124 -12.33 8.65 -4.45
C ILE A 124 -11.10 7.86 -4.90
N LEU A 125 -10.22 8.47 -5.70
CA LEU A 125 -8.99 7.84 -6.17
C LEU A 125 -8.03 7.51 -5.02
N GLU A 126 -7.78 8.45 -4.11
CA GLU A 126 -6.88 8.25 -2.98
C GLU A 126 -7.42 7.19 -2.02
N LEU A 127 -8.71 7.28 -1.65
CA LEU A 127 -9.33 6.29 -0.78
C LEU A 127 -9.29 4.89 -1.43
N THR A 128 -9.49 4.81 -2.74
CA THR A 128 -9.37 3.54 -3.49
C THR A 128 -7.94 3.01 -3.45
N LEU A 129 -6.93 3.85 -3.70
CA LEU A 129 -5.52 3.46 -3.65
C LEU A 129 -5.12 2.94 -2.26
N ARG A 130 -5.46 3.69 -1.19
CA ARG A 130 -5.20 3.28 0.19
C ARG A 130 -5.93 1.98 0.56
N SER A 131 -7.16 1.80 0.09
CA SER A 131 -7.92 0.57 0.30
C SER A 131 -7.35 -0.60 -0.51
N TRP A 132 -6.79 -0.33 -1.69
CA TRP A 132 -6.17 -1.35 -2.52
C TRP A 132 -4.89 -1.90 -1.89
N ILE A 133 -4.08 -1.06 -1.26
CA ILE A 133 -2.91 -1.49 -0.47
C ILE A 133 -3.30 -2.59 0.53
N HIS A 134 -4.39 -2.41 1.28
CA HIS A 134 -4.89 -3.46 2.18
C HIS A 134 -5.41 -4.71 1.48
N THR A 135 -5.89 -4.58 0.24
CA THR A 135 -6.32 -5.72 -0.57
C THR A 135 -5.10 -6.57 -0.94
N GLU A 136 -4.01 -5.93 -1.35
CA GLU A 136 -2.74 -6.58 -1.70
C GLU A 136 -2.01 -7.15 -0.48
N GLU A 137 -2.01 -6.45 0.66
CA GLU A 137 -1.51 -6.97 1.95
C GLU A 137 -2.20 -8.30 2.34
N ASN A 138 -3.48 -8.45 2.00
CA ASN A 138 -4.24 -9.69 2.20
C ASN A 138 -4.12 -10.71 1.05
N LYS A 139 -3.22 -10.47 0.07
CA LYS A 139 -3.02 -11.33 -1.11
C LYS A 139 -4.31 -11.54 -1.92
N ARG A 140 -5.20 -10.54 -1.93
CA ARG A 140 -6.46 -10.57 -2.69
C ARG A 140 -6.34 -9.70 -3.94
N ARG A 141 -7.24 -9.95 -4.89
CA ARG A 141 -7.40 -9.15 -6.13
C ARG A 141 -8.79 -8.54 -6.25
N ALA A 142 -9.56 -8.58 -5.17
CA ALA A 142 -10.92 -8.03 -5.09
C ALA A 142 -11.01 -7.12 -3.86
N LEU A 143 -11.34 -5.85 -4.11
CA LEU A 143 -11.52 -4.83 -3.09
C LEU A 143 -12.76 -5.15 -2.25
N GLN A 144 -12.64 -5.06 -0.92
CA GLN A 144 -13.74 -5.34 0.00
C GLN A 144 -13.99 -4.15 0.93
N LYS A 145 -15.22 -4.07 1.48
CA LYS A 145 -15.58 -3.05 2.48
C LYS A 145 -14.60 -2.99 3.66
N ASN A 146 -14.10 -4.14 4.12
CA ASN A 146 -13.13 -4.19 5.22
C ASN A 146 -11.80 -3.50 4.89
N ASN A 147 -11.41 -3.46 3.61
CA ASN A 147 -10.22 -2.74 3.17
C ASN A 147 -10.41 -1.22 3.27
N ILE A 148 -11.61 -0.73 2.92
CA ILE A 148 -11.98 0.68 3.04
C ILE A 148 -12.00 1.10 4.52
N VAL A 149 -12.60 0.28 5.38
CA VAL A 149 -12.60 0.52 6.84
C VAL A 149 -11.18 0.57 7.40
N ALA A 150 -10.29 -0.32 6.95
CA ALA A 150 -8.89 -0.32 7.37
C ALA A 150 -8.14 0.94 6.89
N ALA A 151 -8.36 1.35 5.64
CA ALA A 151 -7.73 2.54 5.06
C ALA A 151 -8.12 3.82 5.80
N ILE A 152 -9.41 3.99 6.08
CA ILE A 152 -9.95 5.13 6.86
C ILE A 152 -9.30 5.15 8.25
N SER A 153 -9.21 4.01 8.91
CA SER A 153 -8.63 3.93 10.27
C SER A 153 -7.13 4.23 10.35
N ARG A 154 -6.42 4.19 9.23
CA ARG A 154 -4.97 4.49 9.14
C ARG A 154 -4.71 5.90 8.58
N THR A 155 -5.75 6.69 8.30
CA THR A 155 -5.63 7.94 7.56
C THR A 155 -6.46 9.04 8.23
N GLU A 156 -5.82 9.91 9.01
CA GLU A 156 -6.48 10.95 9.83
C GLU A 156 -7.42 11.88 9.01
N VAL A 157 -7.04 12.23 7.77
CA VAL A 157 -7.89 13.08 6.91
C VAL A 157 -9.23 12.43 6.56
N PHE A 158 -9.38 11.11 6.75
CA PHE A 158 -10.63 10.38 6.51
C PHE A 158 -11.45 10.11 7.78
N ASP A 159 -11.07 10.68 8.94
CA ASP A 159 -11.79 10.45 10.19
C ASP A 159 -13.27 10.89 10.13
N PHE A 160 -13.61 11.85 9.27
CA PHE A 160 -15.00 12.25 9.01
C PHE A 160 -15.88 11.11 8.47
N LEU A 161 -15.31 9.99 8.01
CA LEU A 161 -16.01 8.82 7.50
C LEU A 161 -16.23 7.73 8.55
N VAL A 162 -15.66 7.85 9.75
CA VAL A 162 -15.69 6.79 10.78
C VAL A 162 -17.12 6.43 11.18
N ASP A 163 -17.99 7.43 11.33
CA ASP A 163 -19.39 7.23 11.73
C ASP A 163 -20.29 6.85 10.55
N ILE A 164 -19.84 7.09 9.31
CA ILE A 164 -20.59 6.79 8.09
C ILE A 164 -20.43 5.33 7.68
N ILE A 165 -19.26 4.73 7.93
CA ILE A 165 -18.95 3.36 7.51
C ILE A 165 -18.99 2.41 8.72
N PRO A 166 -20.03 1.57 8.87
CA PRO A 166 -20.15 0.65 9.99
C PRO A 166 -18.97 -0.31 10.04
N ARG A 167 -18.26 -0.31 11.17
CA ARG A 167 -17.23 -1.32 11.47
C ARG A 167 -17.92 -2.65 11.76
N PRO A 168 -17.38 -3.79 11.27
CA PRO A 168 -17.92 -5.10 11.65
C PRO A 168 -17.81 -5.26 13.18
N SER A 169 -18.97 -5.25 13.84
CA SER A 169 -19.05 -5.41 15.29
C SER A 169 -18.60 -6.82 15.67
N ARG A 170 -17.64 -6.92 16.60
CA ARG A 170 -17.09 -8.19 17.14
C ARG A 170 -18.17 -9.15 17.70
N ASN A 171 -19.38 -8.64 17.96
CA ASN A 171 -20.45 -9.34 18.68
C ASN A 171 -21.30 -10.30 17.82
N HIS A 172 -21.16 -10.31 16.50
CA HIS A 172 -21.93 -11.24 15.64
C HIS A 172 -21.26 -12.62 15.50
N LEU A 173 -20.00 -12.76 15.94
CA LEU A 173 -19.27 -14.03 15.90
C LEU A 173 -19.69 -15.02 17.00
N LYS A 174 -20.46 -14.58 18.00
CA LYS A 174 -20.96 -15.44 19.09
C LYS A 174 -22.32 -16.11 18.81
N LYS A 175 -22.91 -15.88 17.63
CA LYS A 175 -24.17 -16.54 17.22
C LYS A 175 -23.96 -17.71 16.26
N LEU A 176 -22.69 -18.07 15.98
CA LEU A 176 -22.34 -19.14 15.05
C LEU A 176 -21.32 -20.13 15.63
N ILE A 177 -21.32 -20.31 16.96
CA ILE A 177 -20.65 -21.40 17.66
C ILE A 177 -21.67 -22.01 18.63
#